data_AF-A0A8I2YUD6-F1
#
_entry.id   AF-A0A8I2YUD6-F1
#
_cell.length_a   1.000
_cell.length_b   1.000
_cell.length_c   1.000
_cell.angle_alpha   90.00
_cell.angle_beta   90.00
_cell.angle_gamma   90.00
#
_symmetry.space_group_name_H-M   'P 1'
#
loop_
_entity.id
_entity.type
_entity.pdbx_description
1 polymer ?
#
loop_
_entity_poly.entity_id
_entity_poly.type
_entity_poly.pdbx_seq_one_letter_code
_entity_poly.pdbx_strand_id
1 'polypeptide(L)'
;MPPVDDVVEDSEPEREQRRRRRDDVTDDQSDTVLQLSRFAHKTPSSSSRTPGPGPSRPTASFVRKDPPDHLPDSLLVQLSKCISCGLEWTRRKTVKQKRTHIKQCAKKHALTKDTIRILVEKEVATSPPTQSINETTLMDSVVPAGPLQKIQTSASPAHCHVSPRDT
;
A
#
# COMPACT_ATOMS: atom_id res chain seq x y z
N MET A 1 -62.50 2.49 -25.56
CA MET A 1 -61.06 2.42 -25.89
C MET A 1 -60.32 3.14 -24.78
N PRO A 2 -59.52 2.45 -23.94
CA PRO A 2 -58.72 3.13 -22.93
C PRO A 2 -57.51 3.84 -23.57
N PRO A 3 -57.03 4.95 -22.96
CA PRO A 3 -55.87 5.68 -23.44
C PRO A 3 -54.60 4.83 -23.26
N VAL A 4 -53.71 4.90 -24.24
CA VAL A 4 -52.38 4.29 -24.17
C VAL A 4 -51.51 5.17 -23.27
N ASP A 5 -51.17 4.66 -22.09
CA ASP A 5 -50.17 5.29 -21.24
C ASP A 5 -48.81 5.16 -21.93
N ASP A 6 -48.21 6.29 -22.29
CA ASP A 6 -46.83 6.41 -22.76
C ASP A 6 -45.88 5.84 -21.70
N VAL A 7 -45.45 4.60 -21.94
CA VAL A 7 -44.35 3.97 -21.21
C VAL A 7 -43.09 4.77 -21.54
N VAL A 8 -42.73 5.69 -20.64
CA VAL A 8 -41.41 6.31 -20.63
C VAL A 8 -40.39 5.18 -20.43
N GLU A 9 -39.81 4.71 -21.54
CA GLU A 9 -38.60 3.90 -21.58
C GLU A 9 -37.46 4.74 -21.00
N ASP A 10 -37.38 4.72 -19.67
CA ASP A 10 -36.32 5.31 -18.88
C ASP A 10 -34.99 4.77 -19.42
N SER A 11 -34.29 5.63 -20.15
CA SER A 11 -33.16 5.25 -20.98
C SER A 11 -32.05 4.66 -20.11
N GLU A 12 -31.62 3.44 -20.47
CA GLU A 12 -30.52 2.68 -19.84
C GLU A 12 -29.24 3.46 -19.44
N PRO A 13 -28.79 4.57 -20.09
CA PRO A 13 -27.57 5.27 -19.69
C PRO A 13 -27.47 5.69 -18.22
N GLU A 14 -28.56 6.05 -17.53
CA GLU A 14 -28.48 6.54 -16.15
C GLU A 14 -28.24 5.41 -15.13
N ARG A 15 -28.79 4.22 -15.41
CA ARG A 15 -28.63 3.03 -14.55
C ARG A 15 -27.18 2.54 -14.51
N GLU A 16 -26.47 2.67 -15.63
CA GLU A 16 -25.06 2.28 -15.76
C GLU A 16 -24.12 3.27 -15.04
N GLN A 17 -24.45 4.58 -15.04
CA GLN A 17 -23.66 5.59 -14.35
C GLN A 17 -23.69 5.43 -12.82
N ARG A 18 -24.78 4.87 -12.27
CA ARG A 18 -24.88 4.50 -10.84
C ARG A 18 -24.03 3.30 -10.45
N ARG A 19 -23.80 2.33 -11.36
CA ARG A 19 -22.92 1.18 -11.09
C ARG A 19 -21.46 1.62 -10.95
N ARG A 20 -20.98 2.47 -11.87
CA ARG A 20 -19.59 2.96 -11.85
C ARG A 20 -19.18 3.73 -10.60
N ARG A 21 -20.13 4.36 -9.89
CA ARG A 21 -19.82 5.07 -8.64
C ARG A 21 -19.59 4.14 -7.43
N ARG A 22 -19.91 2.84 -7.53
CA ARG A 22 -19.71 1.88 -6.44
C ARG A 22 -18.36 1.18 -6.46
N ASP A 23 -17.68 1.15 -7.61
CA ASP A 23 -16.41 0.45 -7.75
C ASP A 23 -15.19 1.27 -7.29
N ASP A 24 -15.38 2.52 -6.85
CA ASP A 24 -14.36 3.34 -6.17
C ASP A 24 -14.49 3.28 -4.63
N VAL A 25 -14.96 2.15 -4.09
CA VAL A 25 -14.80 1.85 -2.67
C VAL A 25 -13.51 1.04 -2.54
N THR A 26 -12.45 1.79 -2.26
CA THR A 26 -11.13 1.35 -1.82
C THR A 26 -11.14 0.01 -1.07
N ASP A 27 -10.42 -0.95 -1.63
CA ASP A 27 -9.86 -2.13 -0.98
C ASP A 27 -8.95 -1.69 0.19
N ASP A 28 -9.55 -1.43 1.34
CA ASP A 28 -8.89 -1.07 2.60
C ASP A 28 -9.42 -1.92 3.77
N GLN A 29 -9.62 -3.23 3.55
CA GLN A 29 -10.01 -4.10 4.66
C GLN A 29 -9.72 -5.60 4.49
N SER A 30 -8.60 -5.98 3.87
CA SER A 30 -8.23 -7.40 3.69
C SER A 30 -6.87 -7.75 4.32
N ASP A 31 -6.61 -7.33 5.57
CA ASP A 31 -5.45 -7.86 6.33
C ASP A 31 -5.65 -7.93 7.86
N THR A 32 -6.89 -7.84 8.37
CA THR A 32 -7.20 -8.06 9.81
C THR A 32 -8.12 -9.24 10.08
N VAL A 33 -8.43 -10.09 9.09
CA VAL A 33 -9.34 -11.23 9.24
C VAL A 33 -8.57 -12.56 9.12
N LEU A 34 -7.51 -12.71 9.90
CA LEU A 34 -7.03 -14.03 10.29
C LEU A 34 -7.35 -14.25 11.78
N GLN A 35 -8.56 -14.78 11.98
CA GLN A 35 -8.86 -15.82 12.98
C GLN A 35 -8.46 -15.55 14.44
N LEU A 36 -9.01 -14.51 15.05
CA LEU A 36 -9.02 -14.39 16.52
C LEU A 36 -10.41 -14.09 17.10
N SER A 37 -11.44 -14.73 16.54
CA SER A 37 -12.82 -14.63 17.08
C SER A 37 -13.54 -15.97 17.05
N ARG A 38 -12.91 -16.98 17.68
CA ARG A 38 -13.55 -18.27 18.00
C ARG A 38 -13.72 -18.53 19.49
N PHE A 39 -13.62 -17.49 20.32
CA PHE A 39 -14.08 -17.57 21.71
C PHE A 39 -15.34 -16.70 21.85
N ALA A 40 -16.46 -17.37 21.56
CA ALA A 40 -17.79 -16.89 21.82
C ALA A 40 -18.06 -16.85 23.33
N HIS A 41 -18.24 -15.65 23.89
CA HIS A 41 -19.05 -15.47 25.10
C HIS A 41 -19.80 -14.14 25.03
N LYS A 42 -21.11 -14.25 24.79
CA LYS A 42 -22.20 -13.58 25.51
C LYS A 42 -21.92 -12.17 26.05
N THR A 43 -22.61 -11.19 25.48
CA THR A 43 -23.68 -10.44 26.18
C THR A 43 -24.57 -9.70 25.18
N PRO A 44 -25.90 -9.87 25.21
CA PRO A 44 -26.83 -8.90 24.63
C PRO A 44 -27.06 -7.80 25.67
N SER A 45 -26.75 -6.54 25.35
CA SER A 45 -27.43 -5.46 26.03
C SER A 45 -27.53 -4.23 25.15
N SER A 46 -28.78 -4.04 24.74
CA SER A 46 -29.35 -2.83 24.18
C SER A 46 -28.99 -1.60 25.03
N SER A 47 -28.50 -0.56 24.38
CA SER A 47 -28.66 0.81 24.85
C SER A 47 -28.73 1.75 23.67
N SER A 48 -29.96 1.88 23.19
CA SER A 48 -30.48 3.02 22.45
C SER A 48 -30.27 4.30 23.27
N ARG A 49 -29.35 5.17 22.81
CA ARG A 49 -29.38 6.60 23.11
C ARG A 49 -29.08 7.38 21.83
N THR A 50 -30.15 7.92 21.26
CA THR A 50 -30.12 8.94 20.21
C THR A 50 -29.55 10.24 20.78
N PRO A 51 -28.52 10.84 20.17
CA PRO A 51 -28.12 12.22 20.46
C PRO A 51 -29.03 13.17 19.68
N GLY A 52 -29.72 14.07 20.40
CA GLY A 52 -30.60 15.07 19.81
C GLY A 52 -29.87 16.10 18.94
N PRO A 53 -30.58 16.74 17.98
CA PRO A 53 -30.01 17.78 17.13
C PRO A 53 -29.88 19.08 17.93
N GLY A 54 -28.68 19.36 18.42
CA GLY A 54 -28.33 20.65 19.02
C GLY A 54 -28.01 21.72 17.96
N PRO A 55 -28.25 23.01 18.25
CA PRO A 55 -28.11 24.11 17.29
C PRO A 55 -26.67 24.26 16.80
N SER A 56 -26.53 24.07 15.49
CA SER A 56 -25.32 24.18 14.70
C SER A 56 -24.83 25.63 14.65
N ARG A 57 -23.90 25.96 15.55
CA ARG A 57 -23.08 27.17 15.43
C ARG A 57 -22.09 26.96 14.28
N PRO A 58 -22.07 27.81 13.23
CA PRO A 58 -21.08 27.72 12.17
C PRO A 58 -19.76 28.23 12.75
N THR A 59 -19.02 27.34 13.40
CA THR A 59 -17.62 27.58 13.73
C THR A 59 -16.90 27.57 12.40
N ALA A 60 -16.55 28.76 11.88
CA ALA A 60 -15.69 28.91 10.73
C ALA A 60 -14.36 28.20 11.07
N SER A 61 -14.27 26.92 10.71
CA SER A 61 -13.06 26.15 10.74
C SER A 61 -12.17 26.77 9.68
N PHE A 62 -11.26 27.64 10.13
CA PHE A 62 -10.07 27.93 9.37
C PHE A 62 -9.40 26.59 9.12
N VAL A 63 -9.63 26.04 7.92
CA VAL A 63 -8.87 24.94 7.36
C VAL A 63 -7.47 25.49 7.19
N ARG A 64 -6.71 25.48 8.29
CA ARG A 64 -5.26 25.50 8.20
C ARG A 64 -4.99 24.26 7.37
N LYS A 65 -4.61 24.47 6.10
CA LYS A 65 -3.98 23.44 5.31
C LYS A 65 -2.78 23.05 6.14
N ASP A 66 -2.94 21.99 6.94
CA ASP A 66 -1.83 21.37 7.62
C ASP A 66 -0.74 21.21 6.56
N PRO A 67 0.47 21.71 6.83
CA PRO A 67 1.56 21.58 5.89
C PRO A 67 1.62 20.12 5.46
N PRO A 68 1.76 19.83 4.16
CA PRO A 68 1.64 18.50 3.58
C PRO A 68 2.55 17.51 4.32
N ASP A 69 2.00 16.89 5.37
CA ASP A 69 2.69 16.09 6.37
C ASP A 69 2.93 14.65 5.85
N HIS A 70 2.99 14.54 4.52
CA HIS A 70 3.03 13.31 3.78
C HIS A 70 4.43 13.12 3.20
N LEU A 71 5.15 12.14 3.74
CA LEU A 71 6.34 11.57 3.12
C LEU A 71 5.99 11.20 1.67
N PRO A 72 6.63 11.80 0.65
CA PRO A 72 6.29 11.53 -0.73
C PRO A 72 6.51 10.05 -1.04
N ASP A 73 5.59 9.48 -1.82
CA ASP A 73 5.61 8.05 -2.14
C ASP A 73 6.88 7.65 -2.90
N SER A 74 7.50 8.58 -3.64
CA SER A 74 8.78 8.38 -4.34
C SER A 74 9.92 7.97 -3.40
N LEU A 75 10.00 8.56 -2.20
CA LEU A 75 11.03 8.20 -1.22
C LEU A 75 10.79 6.80 -0.64
N LEU A 76 9.52 6.45 -0.40
CA LEU A 76 9.13 5.16 0.18
C LEU A 76 9.37 3.98 -0.77
N VAL A 77 9.30 4.21 -2.09
CA VAL A 77 9.66 3.20 -3.10
C VAL A 77 11.12 2.79 -2.95
N GLN A 78 12.01 3.77 -2.74
CA GLN A 78 13.47 3.58 -2.70
C GLN A 78 13.96 2.92 -1.41
N LEU A 79 13.19 2.98 -0.32
CA LEU A 79 13.56 2.33 0.94
C LEU A 79 13.60 0.80 0.81
N SER A 80 14.78 0.22 1.06
CA SER A 80 15.02 -1.23 1.12
C SER A 80 14.74 -1.83 2.50
N LYS A 81 14.68 -1.01 3.56
CA LYS A 81 14.38 -1.43 4.94
C LYS A 81 13.61 -0.36 5.71
N CYS A 82 13.03 -0.73 6.85
CA CYS A 82 12.39 0.20 7.77
C CYS A 82 13.44 0.95 8.58
N ILE A 83 13.41 2.28 8.55
CA ILE A 83 14.36 3.13 9.28
C ILE A 83 14.24 3.03 10.81
N SER A 84 13.08 2.60 11.34
CA SER A 84 12.84 2.53 12.78
C SER A 84 13.28 1.21 13.41
N CYS A 85 12.97 0.08 12.75
CA CYS A 85 13.27 -1.25 13.29
C CYS A 85 14.31 -2.04 12.48
N GLY A 86 14.81 -1.49 11.38
CA GLY A 86 15.79 -2.17 10.51
C GLY A 86 15.22 -3.32 9.68
N LEU A 87 13.92 -3.60 9.76
CA LEU A 87 13.29 -4.70 9.02
C LEU A 87 13.42 -4.50 7.50
N GLU A 88 13.99 -5.47 6.80
CA GLU A 88 14.15 -5.41 5.35
C GLU A 88 12.83 -5.58 4.60
N TRP A 89 12.57 -4.68 3.65
CA TRP A 89 11.39 -4.71 2.81
C TRP A 89 11.55 -5.73 1.70
N THR A 90 10.65 -6.71 1.64
CA THR A 90 10.56 -7.59 0.49
C THR A 90 9.99 -6.84 -0.71
N ARG A 91 10.41 -7.22 -1.93
CA ARG A 91 9.90 -6.62 -3.20
C ARG A 91 8.38 -6.67 -3.35
N ARG A 92 7.68 -7.50 -2.56
CA ARG A 92 6.22 -7.65 -2.59
C ARG A 92 5.47 -6.57 -1.78
N LYS A 93 6.17 -5.77 -0.96
CA LYS A 93 5.53 -4.77 -0.10
C LYS A 93 5.22 -3.50 -0.89
N THR A 94 3.94 -3.13 -0.91
CA THR A 94 3.48 -1.91 -1.58
C THR A 94 3.88 -0.66 -0.78
N VAL A 95 3.92 0.49 -1.45
CA VAL A 95 4.24 1.77 -0.80
C VAL A 95 3.28 2.08 0.36
N LYS A 96 1.99 1.81 0.17
CA LYS A 96 0.96 1.95 1.21
C LYS A 96 1.27 1.09 2.44
N GLN A 97 1.65 -0.17 2.24
CA GLN A 97 2.06 -1.07 3.33
C GLN A 97 3.31 -0.57 4.06
N LYS A 98 4.34 -0.15 3.32
CA LYS A 98 5.56 0.45 3.90
C LYS A 98 5.21 1.67 4.76
N ARG A 99 4.36 2.57 4.26
CA ARG A 99 3.90 3.77 4.97
C ARG A 99 3.18 3.43 6.27
N THR A 100 2.22 2.51 6.22
CA THR A 100 1.46 2.07 7.40
C THR A 100 2.38 1.50 8.47
N HIS A 101 3.33 0.66 8.07
CA HIS A 101 4.32 0.12 9.01
C HIS A 101 5.23 1.20 9.58
N ILE A 102 5.78 2.10 8.76
CA ILE A 102 6.65 3.18 9.25
C ILE A 102 5.92 4.03 10.29
N LYS A 103 4.64 4.38 10.06
CA LYS A 103 3.82 5.11 11.03
C LYS A 103 3.67 4.35 12.36
N GLN A 104 3.33 3.06 12.30
CA GLN A 104 3.15 2.24 13.50
C GLN A 104 4.47 1.99 14.22
N CYS A 105 5.54 1.74 13.48
CA CYS A 105 6.87 1.47 14.00
C CYS A 105 7.46 2.73 14.65
N ALA A 106 7.36 3.89 14.00
CA ALA A 106 7.78 5.16 14.58
C ALA A 106 7.07 5.47 15.90
N LYS A 107 5.76 5.17 15.99
CA LYS A 107 5.02 5.31 17.26
C LYS A 107 5.59 4.42 18.37
N LYS A 108 6.02 3.19 18.04
CA LYS A 108 6.66 2.27 19.00
C LYS A 108 8.05 2.75 19.45
N HIS A 109 8.78 3.39 18.54
CA HIS A 109 10.13 3.91 18.80
C HIS A 109 10.14 5.39 19.23
N ALA A 110 8.98 5.97 19.54
CA ALA A 110 8.81 7.37 19.94
C ALA A 110 9.47 8.40 18.99
N LEU A 111 9.50 8.10 17.69
CA LEU A 111 10.05 9.00 16.68
C LEU A 111 9.02 10.06 16.29
N THR A 112 9.44 11.33 16.27
CA THR A 112 8.62 12.42 15.75
C THR A 112 8.53 12.37 14.23
N LYS A 113 7.47 12.94 13.65
CA LYS A 113 7.26 12.96 12.19
C LYS A 113 8.45 13.60 11.44
N ASP A 114 8.97 14.70 11.97
CA ASP A 114 10.15 15.38 11.39
C ASP A 114 11.38 14.48 11.41
N THR A 115 11.60 13.75 12.51
CA THR A 115 12.70 12.79 12.61
C THR A 115 12.57 11.69 11.57
N ILE A 116 11.36 11.14 11.38
CA ILE A 116 11.09 10.12 10.35
C ILE A 116 11.45 10.69 8.97
N ARG A 117 11.05 11.92 8.67
CA ARG A 117 11.33 12.57 7.39
C ARG A 117 12.83 12.70 7.13
N ILE A 118 13.57 13.25 8.09
CA ILE A 118 15.03 13.42 7.99
C ILE A 118 15.72 12.07 7.80
N LEU A 119 15.30 11.04 8.55
CA LEU A 119 15.87 9.70 8.45
C LEU A 119 15.58 9.03 7.10
N VAL A 120 14.37 9.19 6.55
CA VAL A 120 14.00 8.66 5.23
C VAL A 120 14.82 9.36 4.15
N GLU A 121 14.91 10.69 4.17
CA GLU A 121 15.69 11.46 3.19
C GLU A 121 17.18 11.06 3.23
N LYS A 122 17.74 10.86 4.43
CA LYS A 122 19.12 10.40 4.61
C LYS A 122 19.35 8.98 4.09
N GLU A 123 18.46 8.04 4.38
CA GLU A 123 18.57 6.65 3.91
C GLU A 123 18.52 6.59 2.38
N VAL A 124 17.60 7.35 1.77
CA VAL A 124 17.47 7.46 0.31
C VAL A 124 18.72 8.06 -0.32
N ALA A 125 19.30 9.11 0.28
CA ALA A 125 20.56 9.70 -0.19
C ALA A 125 21.76 8.74 -0.03
N THR A 126 21.69 7.79 0.90
CA THR A 126 22.76 6.82 1.16
C THR A 126 22.68 5.61 0.22
N SER A 127 21.46 5.18 -0.13
CA SER A 127 21.31 4.16 -1.16
C SER A 127 21.83 4.71 -2.49
N PRO A 128 22.73 4.00 -3.20
CA PRO A 128 23.11 4.42 -4.54
C PRO A 128 21.82 4.59 -5.35
N PRO A 129 21.71 5.63 -6.21
CA PRO A 129 20.53 5.81 -7.03
C PRO A 129 20.41 4.54 -7.85
N THR A 130 19.50 3.67 -7.44
CA THR A 130 19.14 2.47 -8.18
C THR A 130 18.50 3.05 -9.42
N GLN A 131 19.31 3.28 -10.45
CA GLN A 131 18.88 3.87 -11.70
C GLN A 131 17.68 3.05 -12.11
N SER A 132 16.53 3.70 -12.07
CA SER A 132 15.23 3.21 -12.46
C SER A 132 15.39 2.60 -13.85
N ILE A 133 15.60 1.27 -13.92
CA ILE A 133 15.72 0.52 -15.17
C ILE A 133 14.30 0.39 -15.74
N ASN A 134 13.78 1.51 -16.18
CA ASN A 134 12.60 1.62 -17.01
C ASN A 134 12.88 2.76 -17.98
N GLU A 135 14.00 2.61 -18.67
CA GLU A 135 14.23 3.20 -19.98
C GLU A 135 14.22 2.03 -20.98
N THR A 136 13.00 1.72 -21.44
CA THR A 136 12.71 1.52 -22.86
C THR A 136 13.80 0.79 -23.69
N THR A 137 13.90 -0.53 -23.57
CA THR A 137 14.39 -1.36 -24.68
C THR A 137 13.19 -1.74 -25.56
N LEU A 138 12.64 -0.72 -26.21
CA LEU A 138 11.76 -0.82 -27.36
C LEU A 138 12.68 -0.86 -28.59
N MET A 139 12.97 -2.07 -29.08
CA MET A 139 13.45 -2.42 -30.43
C MET A 139 14.53 -1.52 -31.07
N ASP A 140 15.82 -1.86 -30.93
CA ASP A 140 16.76 -1.94 -32.07
C ASP A 140 18.09 -2.56 -31.61
N SER A 141 18.21 -3.87 -31.81
CA SER A 141 19.53 -4.52 -31.90
C SER A 141 19.34 -5.70 -32.84
N VAL A 142 19.41 -5.39 -34.13
CA VAL A 142 19.74 -6.35 -35.18
C VAL A 142 21.07 -6.99 -34.79
N VAL A 143 21.01 -8.21 -34.25
CA VAL A 143 22.19 -9.08 -34.12
C VAL A 143 22.25 -9.95 -35.38
N PRO A 144 23.30 -9.83 -36.22
CA PRO A 144 23.55 -10.78 -37.30
C PRO A 144 23.89 -12.14 -36.70
N ALA A 145 23.34 -13.18 -37.32
CA ALA A 145 23.56 -14.58 -36.96
C ALA A 145 25.06 -14.91 -36.86
N GLY A 146 25.53 -15.21 -35.64
CA GLY A 146 26.85 -15.73 -35.35
C GLY A 146 26.76 -17.12 -34.70
N PRO A 147 27.70 -18.05 -35.00
CA PRO A 147 27.53 -19.48 -34.77
C PRO A 147 27.70 -19.91 -33.31
N LEU A 148 26.90 -20.91 -32.94
CA LEU A 148 26.92 -21.68 -31.70
C LEU A 148 28.34 -21.98 -31.18
N GLN A 149 28.68 -21.38 -30.04
CA GLN A 149 29.74 -21.92 -29.18
C GLN A 149 29.13 -22.51 -27.91
N LYS A 150 29.42 -23.80 -27.76
CA LYS A 150 28.99 -24.72 -26.72
C LYS A 150 29.75 -24.40 -25.43
N ILE A 151 29.12 -23.69 -24.51
CA ILE A 151 29.71 -23.42 -23.20
C ILE A 151 29.38 -24.59 -22.28
N GLN A 152 30.41 -25.33 -21.89
CA GLN A 152 30.37 -26.40 -20.91
C GLN A 152 30.06 -25.83 -19.52
N THR A 153 28.89 -26.17 -18.99
CA THR A 153 28.56 -25.94 -17.57
C THR A 153 29.27 -27.00 -16.72
N SER A 154 30.48 -26.71 -16.27
CA SER A 154 31.13 -27.51 -15.22
C SER A 154 30.52 -27.16 -13.87
N ALA A 155 29.74 -28.09 -13.34
CA ALA A 155 29.19 -28.06 -11.99
C ALA A 155 30.34 -27.98 -10.96
N SER A 156 30.29 -26.99 -10.08
CA SER A 156 31.16 -26.90 -8.91
C SER A 156 30.35 -27.22 -7.65
N PRO A 157 30.71 -28.25 -6.87
CA PRO A 157 29.98 -28.63 -5.67
C PRO A 157 30.48 -27.81 -4.48
N ALA A 158 29.62 -26.95 -3.91
CA ALA A 158 29.93 -26.26 -2.66
C ALA A 158 29.41 -27.07 -1.47
N HIS A 159 30.35 -27.75 -0.84
CA HIS A 159 30.37 -28.39 0.47
C HIS A 159 29.54 -27.66 1.53
N CYS A 160 28.52 -28.32 2.10
CA CYS A 160 27.85 -27.86 3.32
C CYS A 160 28.57 -28.41 4.56
N HIS A 161 29.39 -27.57 5.19
CA HIS A 161 29.98 -27.83 6.50
C HIS A 161 28.97 -27.46 7.59
N VAL A 162 28.28 -28.47 8.15
CA VAL A 162 27.43 -28.31 9.33
C VAL A 162 28.32 -28.43 10.57
N SER A 163 28.51 -27.32 11.29
CA SER A 163 29.13 -27.38 12.63
C SER A 163 28.06 -27.69 13.68
N PRO A 164 28.32 -28.62 14.62
CA PRO A 164 27.44 -28.86 15.76
C PRO A 164 27.48 -27.69 16.75
N ARG A 165 26.31 -27.30 17.26
CA ARG A 165 26.19 -26.40 18.42
C ARG A 165 26.31 -27.24 19.68
N ASP A 166 27.35 -26.98 20.45
CA ASP A 166 27.45 -27.36 21.85
C ASP A 166 26.66 -26.38 22.73
N THR A 167 26.07 -26.95 23.79
CA THR A 167 25.46 -26.33 24.99
C THR A 167 24.12 -25.62 24.90
#